data_AF-A0A350WQE4-F1
#
_entry.id   AF-A0A350WQE4-F1
#
_cell.length_a   1.000
_cell.length_b   1.000
_cell.length_c   1.000
_cell.angle_alpha   90.00
_cell.angle_beta   90.00
_cell.angle_gamma   90.00
#
_symmetry.space_group_name_H-M   'P 1'
#
loop_
_entity.id
_entity.type
_entity.pdbx_description
1 polymer ?
#
loop_
_entity_poly.entity_id
_entity_poly.type
_entity_poly.pdbx_seq_one_letter_code
_entity_poly.pdbx_strand_id
1 'polypeptide(L)'
;MFKLMKYVKPYGWMLALAIALLFAQANLDLALPDYLSRIVNTGIQQGGVEDALPQAIRKSQMDRVVIFLGEADKGDILASYSLIDDSSPDYETHLEAYPALADEAIYVLNNIAQSEIDRLNPVMAK
;
A
#
# COMPACT_ATOMS: atom_id res chain seq x y z
N MET A 1 -7.08 6.44 -52.92
CA MET A 1 -7.61 6.46 -51.54
C MET A 1 -7.64 7.86 -50.91
N PHE A 2 -6.72 8.79 -51.24
CA PHE A 2 -6.75 10.18 -50.75
C PHE A 2 -8.03 10.99 -51.02
N LYS A 3 -8.83 10.62 -52.04
CA LYS A 3 -10.14 11.25 -52.32
C LYS A 3 -11.18 11.04 -51.21
N LEU A 4 -11.06 9.97 -50.40
CA LEU A 4 -11.98 9.71 -49.28
C LEU A 4 -11.71 10.63 -48.08
N MET A 5 -10.48 11.13 -47.95
CA MET A 5 -10.07 11.97 -46.82
C MET A 5 -10.84 13.30 -46.77
N LYS A 6 -11.36 13.77 -47.92
CA LYS A 6 -12.26 14.93 -48.01
C LYS A 6 -13.58 14.73 -47.25
N TYR A 7 -14.08 13.50 -47.20
CA TYR A 7 -15.33 13.16 -46.50
C TYR A 7 -15.12 12.87 -45.01
N VAL A 8 -13.91 12.49 -44.60
CA VAL A 8 -13.53 12.31 -43.19
C VAL A 8 -13.23 13.64 -42.50
N LYS A 9 -12.76 14.64 -43.26
CA LYS A 9 -12.38 15.98 -42.76
C LYS A 9 -13.41 16.65 -41.81
N PRO A 10 -14.72 16.70 -42.10
CA PRO A 10 -15.70 17.31 -41.17
C PRO A 10 -15.90 16.51 -39.87
N TYR A 11 -15.62 15.21 -39.87
CA TYR A 11 -15.79 14.31 -38.71
C TYR A 11 -14.49 14.03 -37.98
N GLY A 12 -13.41 14.76 -38.28
CA GLY A 12 -12.08 14.51 -37.71
C GLY A 12 -12.05 14.53 -36.18
N TRP A 13 -12.85 15.40 -35.55
CA TRP A 13 -12.98 15.44 -34.09
C TRP A 13 -13.64 14.18 -33.53
N MET A 14 -14.73 13.71 -34.15
CA MET A 14 -15.41 12.48 -33.76
C MET A 14 -14.51 11.26 -33.93
N LEU A 15 -13.71 11.24 -35.00
CA LEU A 15 -12.71 10.18 -35.23
C LEU A 15 -11.60 10.21 -34.19
N ALA A 16 -11.07 11.39 -33.85
CA ALA A 16 -10.05 11.54 -32.80
C ALA A 16 -10.58 11.09 -31.43
N LEU A 17 -11.81 11.47 -31.10
CA LEU A 17 -12.47 11.03 -29.86
C LEU A 17 -12.67 9.51 -29.84
N ALA A 18 -13.13 8.92 -30.95
CA ALA A 18 -13.28 7.47 -31.05
C ALA A 18 -11.93 6.74 -30.84
N ILE A 19 -10.86 7.24 -31.44
CA ILE A 19 -9.51 6.71 -31.22
C ILE A 19 -9.11 6.83 -29.74
N ALA A 20 -9.32 7.98 -29.12
CA ALA A 20 -9.01 8.18 -27.69
C ALA A 20 -9.80 7.21 -26.78
N LEU A 21 -11.08 6.99 -27.08
CA LEU A 21 -11.92 6.03 -26.36
C LEU A 21 -11.43 4.58 -26.54
N LEU A 22 -10.95 4.21 -27.72
CA LEU A 22 -10.35 2.89 -27.94
C LEU A 22 -9.06 2.70 -27.15
N PHE A 23 -8.23 3.75 -27.03
CA PHE A 23 -7.06 3.71 -26.14
C PHE A 23 -7.47 3.58 -24.68
N ALA A 24 -8.50 4.31 -24.23
CA ALA A 24 -9.02 4.17 -22.88
C ALA A 24 -9.53 2.75 -22.62
N GLN A 25 -10.31 2.19 -23.55
CA GLN A 25 -10.79 0.81 -23.47
C GLN A 25 -9.63 -0.18 -23.36
N ALA A 26 -8.62 -0.08 -24.22
CA ALA A 26 -7.46 -0.96 -24.17
C ALA A 26 -6.69 -0.87 -22.83
N ASN A 27 -6.60 0.32 -22.23
CA ASN A 27 -6.00 0.48 -20.90
C ASN A 27 -6.84 -0.16 -19.80
N LEU A 28 -8.18 -0.05 -19.88
CA LEU A 28 -9.08 -0.70 -18.92
C LEU A 28 -8.99 -2.23 -19.04
N ASP A 29 -8.95 -2.77 -20.25
CA ASP A 29 -8.81 -4.21 -20.49
C ASP A 29 -7.46 -4.74 -19.98
N LEU A 30 -6.39 -3.96 -20.10
CA LEU A 30 -5.07 -4.32 -19.57
C LEU A 30 -4.99 -4.23 -18.04
N ALA A 31 -5.79 -3.37 -17.41
CA ALA A 31 -5.85 -3.21 -15.95
C ALA A 31 -6.73 -4.26 -15.24
N LEU A 32 -7.65 -4.91 -15.96
CA LEU A 32 -8.55 -5.93 -15.40
C LEU A 32 -7.81 -7.09 -14.70
N PRO A 33 -6.77 -7.71 -15.31
CA PRO A 33 -5.97 -8.74 -14.64
C PRO A 33 -5.34 -8.26 -13.33
N ASP A 34 -4.86 -7.02 -13.27
CA ASP A 34 -4.24 -6.46 -12.07
C ASP A 34 -5.25 -6.27 -10.93
N TYR A 35 -6.48 -5.83 -11.24
CA TYR A 35 -7.55 -5.76 -10.25
C TYR A 35 -7.91 -7.14 -9.72
N LEU A 36 -8.01 -8.15 -10.60
CA LEU A 36 -8.28 -9.53 -10.18
C LEU A 36 -7.15 -10.06 -9.27
N SER A 37 -5.89 -9.80 -9.63
CA SER A 37 -4.72 -10.15 -8.83
C SER A 37 -4.78 -9.54 -7.42
N ARG A 38 -5.10 -8.24 -7.30
CA ARG A 38 -5.28 -7.57 -6.00
C ARG A 38 -6.43 -8.14 -5.19
N ILE A 39 -7.60 -8.40 -5.81
CA ILE A 39 -8.75 -8.97 -5.12
C ILE A 39 -8.40 -10.35 -4.53
N VAL A 40 -7.71 -11.19 -5.29
CA VAL A 40 -7.38 -12.55 -4.86
C VAL A 40 -6.23 -12.54 -3.85
N ASN A 41 -5.09 -11.93 -4.19
CA ASN A 41 -3.89 -12.01 -3.36
C ASN A 41 -4.05 -11.16 -2.10
N THR A 42 -4.49 -9.92 -2.23
CA THR A 42 -4.60 -9.00 -1.10
C THR A 42 -5.93 -9.15 -0.37
N GLY A 43 -7.05 -9.23 -1.10
CA GLY A 43 -8.36 -9.37 -0.49
C GLY A 43 -8.58 -10.75 0.15
N ILE A 44 -8.46 -11.82 -0.65
CA ILE A 44 -8.84 -13.18 -0.19
C ILE A 44 -7.68 -13.88 0.51
N GLN A 45 -6.49 -13.95 -0.08
CA GLN A 45 -5.36 -14.72 0.48
C GLN A 45 -4.74 -14.03 1.70
N GLN A 46 -4.52 -12.72 1.63
CA GLN A 46 -3.95 -11.92 2.72
C GLN A 46 -5.02 -11.35 3.67
N GLY A 47 -6.32 -11.64 3.44
CA GLY A 47 -7.41 -11.21 4.31
C GLY A 47 -7.59 -9.68 4.40
N GLY A 48 -7.18 -8.95 3.37
CA GLY A 48 -7.23 -7.49 3.32
C GLY A 48 -5.97 -6.79 3.83
N VAL A 49 -4.90 -7.54 4.15
CA VAL A 49 -3.62 -6.97 4.55
C VAL A 49 -2.79 -6.64 3.30
N GLU A 50 -2.73 -5.36 2.93
CA GLU A 50 -2.00 -4.91 1.73
C GLU A 50 -0.48 -4.90 1.94
N ASP A 51 -0.05 -4.44 3.12
CA ASP A 51 1.34 -4.39 3.52
C ASP A 51 1.57 -5.24 4.76
N ALA A 52 2.66 -5.99 4.76
CA ALA A 52 3.11 -6.72 5.94
C ALA A 52 3.57 -5.77 7.04
N LEU A 53 3.98 -4.53 6.74
CA LEU A 53 4.29 -3.51 7.76
C LEU A 53 3.00 -2.84 8.27
N PRO A 54 2.50 -3.18 9.47
CA PRO A 54 1.32 -2.54 10.02
C PRO A 54 1.63 -1.10 10.42
N GLN A 55 0.63 -0.24 10.29
CA GLN A 55 0.72 1.15 10.76
C GLN A 55 0.96 1.23 12.28
N ALA A 56 0.40 0.29 13.04
CA ALA A 56 0.68 0.13 14.46
C ALA A 56 0.68 -1.34 14.86
N ILE A 57 1.61 -1.72 15.75
CA ILE A 57 1.73 -3.08 16.28
C ILE A 57 1.94 -3.03 17.78
N ARG A 58 1.23 -3.90 18.50
CA ARG A 58 1.33 -4.01 19.96
C ARG A 58 2.73 -4.49 20.34
N LYS A 59 3.29 -3.97 21.44
CA LYS A 59 4.64 -4.33 21.90
C LYS A 59 4.80 -5.85 22.05
N SER A 60 3.82 -6.52 22.65
CA SER A 60 3.83 -7.98 22.79
C SER A 60 3.88 -8.75 21.47
N GLN A 61 3.33 -8.20 20.38
CA GLN A 61 3.38 -8.80 19.05
C GLN A 61 4.70 -8.48 18.34
N MET A 62 5.20 -7.24 18.45
CA MET A 62 6.51 -6.87 17.93
C MET A 62 7.61 -7.76 18.52
N ASP A 63 7.59 -7.96 19.84
CA ASP A 63 8.55 -8.83 20.54
C ASP A 63 8.53 -10.27 20.00
N ARG A 64 7.39 -10.76 19.51
CA ARG A 64 7.27 -12.10 18.90
C ARG A 64 7.79 -12.12 17.47
N VAL A 65 7.42 -11.13 16.66
CA VAL A 65 7.86 -11.02 15.26
C VAL A 65 9.38 -10.93 15.20
N VAL A 66 9.97 -10.13 16.07
CA VAL A 66 11.42 -9.89 16.14
C VAL A 66 12.25 -11.15 16.44
N ILE A 67 11.65 -12.21 16.98
CA ILE A 67 12.34 -13.51 17.23
C ILE A 67 12.67 -14.23 15.92
N PHE A 68 11.87 -14.00 14.86
CA PHE A 68 12.04 -14.65 13.56
C PHE A 68 12.93 -13.86 12.60
N LEU A 69 13.33 -12.65 12.98
CA LEU A 69 14.17 -11.76 12.19
C LEU A 69 15.67 -12.02 12.42
N GLY A 70 16.48 -11.80 11.38
CA GLY A 70 17.93 -11.71 11.53
C GLY A 70 18.34 -10.46 12.33
N GLU A 71 19.53 -10.46 12.94
CA GLU A 71 19.95 -9.33 13.79
C GLU A 71 20.05 -8.00 13.04
N ALA A 72 20.46 -8.02 11.76
CA ALA A 72 20.51 -6.82 10.92
C ALA A 72 19.09 -6.27 10.65
N ASP A 73 18.18 -7.15 10.21
CA ASP A 73 16.79 -6.81 9.87
C ASP A 73 15.99 -6.30 11.09
N LYS A 74 16.25 -6.88 12.26
CA LYS A 74 15.67 -6.47 13.54
C LYS A 74 15.96 -5.00 13.87
N GLY A 75 17.21 -4.56 13.66
CA GLY A 75 17.61 -3.19 13.92
C GLY A 75 16.87 -2.21 13.02
N ASP A 76 16.79 -2.53 11.73
CA ASP A 76 16.12 -1.69 10.72
C ASP A 76 14.61 -1.57 10.99
N ILE A 77 13.96 -2.68 11.33
CA ILE A 77 12.54 -2.67 11.68
C ILE A 77 12.32 -1.86 12.96
N LEU A 78 13.05 -2.12 14.05
CA LEU A 78 12.83 -1.37 15.30
C LEU A 78 13.14 0.13 15.16
N ALA A 79 14.08 0.53 14.29
CA ALA A 79 14.35 1.93 14.00
C ALA A 79 13.23 2.61 13.18
N SER A 80 12.46 1.82 12.43
CA SER A 80 11.35 2.31 11.62
C SER A 80 10.06 2.53 12.41
N TYR A 81 10.00 2.10 13.69
CA TYR A 81 8.84 2.29 14.55
C TYR A 81 9.19 3.15 15.78
N SER A 82 8.22 3.95 16.22
CA SER A 82 8.29 4.68 17.49
C SER A 82 7.43 3.99 18.54
N LEU A 83 7.99 3.73 19.72
CA LEU A 83 7.23 3.20 20.86
C LEU A 83 6.45 4.34 21.52
N ILE A 84 5.13 4.20 21.58
CA ILE A 84 4.22 5.13 22.25
C ILE A 84 3.68 4.46 23.52
N ASP A 85 3.79 5.17 24.64
CA ASP A 85 3.34 4.77 25.97
C ASP A 85 2.62 5.93 26.69
N ASP A 86 2.14 5.67 27.90
CA ASP A 86 1.45 6.61 28.80
C ASP A 86 2.27 7.85 29.18
N SER A 87 3.59 7.82 28.95
CA SER A 87 4.49 8.94 29.20
C SER A 87 4.77 9.79 27.95
N SER A 88 4.28 9.34 26.79
CA SER A 88 4.57 9.97 25.50
C SER A 88 3.72 11.25 25.31
N PRO A 89 4.30 12.35 24.78
CA PRO A 89 3.57 13.61 24.58
C PRO A 89 2.33 13.48 23.69
N ASP A 90 2.38 12.54 22.76
CA ASP A 90 1.33 12.30 21.76
C ASP A 90 0.34 11.19 22.17
N TYR A 91 0.35 10.77 23.45
CA TYR A 91 -0.48 9.68 23.96
C TYR A 91 -1.97 9.88 23.67
N GLU A 92 -2.52 11.05 24.00
CA GLU A 92 -3.96 11.35 23.80
C GLU A 92 -4.37 11.26 22.32
N THR A 93 -3.54 11.80 21.41
CA THR A 93 -3.79 11.75 19.96
C THR A 93 -3.78 10.31 19.43
N HIS A 94 -2.87 9.48 19.93
CA HIS A 94 -2.77 8.08 19.52
C HIS A 94 -3.79 7.17 20.19
N LEU A 95 -4.30 7.53 21.38
CA LEU A 95 -5.32 6.76 22.09
C LEU A 95 -6.67 6.80 21.37
N GLU A 96 -7.03 7.94 20.75
CA GLU A 96 -8.23 8.04 19.91
C GLU A 96 -8.15 7.13 18.68
N ALA A 97 -6.98 7.07 18.03
CA ALA A 97 -6.76 6.23 16.85
C ALA A 97 -6.57 4.75 17.17
N TYR A 98 -5.95 4.45 18.32
CA TYR A 98 -5.56 3.10 18.73
C TYR A 98 -5.98 2.84 20.20
N PRO A 99 -7.23 2.40 20.43
CA PRO A 99 -7.73 2.14 21.78
C PRO A 99 -6.92 1.10 22.58
N ALA A 100 -6.22 0.20 21.88
CA ALA A 100 -5.34 -0.80 22.48
C ALA A 100 -4.15 -0.21 23.25
N LEU A 101 -3.82 1.07 23.02
CA LEU A 101 -2.80 1.81 23.76
C LEU A 101 -3.16 1.97 25.26
N ALA A 102 -4.44 1.85 25.62
CA ALA A 102 -4.88 1.84 27.02
C ALA A 102 -4.39 0.61 27.79
N ASP A 103 -4.24 -0.52 27.09
CA ASP A 103 -3.93 -1.82 27.71
C ASP A 103 -2.42 -2.16 27.60
N GLU A 104 -1.77 -1.81 26.50
CA GLU A 104 -0.34 -2.03 26.29
C GLU A 104 0.30 -0.98 25.36
N ALA A 105 1.61 -0.73 25.54
CA ALA A 105 2.36 0.14 24.66
C ALA A 105 2.34 -0.37 23.20
N ILE A 106 2.26 0.54 22.23
CA ILE A 106 2.22 0.22 20.81
C ILE A 106 3.40 0.85 20.07
N TYR A 107 3.90 0.14 19.07
CA TYR A 107 4.84 0.66 18.09
C TYR A 107 4.05 1.23 16.92
N VAL A 108 4.27 2.50 16.60
CA VAL A 108 3.66 3.17 15.44
C VAL A 108 4.72 3.35 14.36
N LEU A 109 4.39 3.01 13.11
CA LEU A 109 5.29 3.13 11.98
C LEU A 109 5.61 4.61 11.71
N ASN A 110 6.90 4.92 11.60
CA ASN A 110 7.35 6.27 11.27
C ASN A 110 7.08 6.60 9.81
N ASN A 111 7.05 7.89 9.48
CA ASN A 111 6.96 8.33 8.09
C ASN A 111 8.28 8.06 7.35
N ILE A 112 8.43 6.84 6.83
CA ILE A 112 9.59 6.37 6.07
C ILE A 112 9.33 6.41 4.56
N ALA A 113 10.39 6.50 3.77
CA ALA A 113 10.27 6.55 2.31
C ALA A 113 9.71 5.24 1.75
N GLN A 114 8.95 5.30 0.66
CA GLN A 114 8.37 4.11 0.01
C GLN A 114 9.43 3.05 -0.35
N SER A 115 10.63 3.48 -0.77
CA SER A 115 11.73 2.55 -1.06
C SER A 115 12.18 1.75 0.17
N GLU A 116 12.05 2.33 1.36
CA GLU A 116 12.38 1.66 2.63
C GLU A 116 11.26 0.70 3.04
N ILE A 117 10.00 1.10 2.84
CA ILE A 117 8.82 0.23 2.99
C ILE A 117 8.99 -1.00 2.11
N ASP A 118 9.26 -0.82 0.82
CA ASP A 118 9.40 -1.91 -0.15
C ASP A 118 10.56 -2.86 0.19
N ARG A 119 11.61 -2.35 0.86
CA ARG A 119 12.74 -3.15 1.35
C ARG A 119 12.37 -3.99 2.57
N LEU A 120 11.63 -3.41 3.52
CA LEU A 120 11.31 -4.03 4.82
C LEU A 120 10.04 -4.88 4.78
N ASN A 121 9.11 -4.60 3.87
CA ASN A 121 7.87 -5.37 3.69
C ASN A 121 8.10 -6.88 3.52
N PRO A 122 8.98 -7.35 2.59
CA PRO A 122 9.21 -8.79 2.43
C PRO A 122 9.97 -9.42 3.60
N VAL A 123 10.66 -8.61 4.42
CA VAL A 123 11.38 -9.09 5.60
C VAL A 123 10.40 -9.36 6.74
N MET A 124 9.40 -8.50 6.90
CA MET A 124 8.33 -8.67 7.89
C MET A 124 7.32 -9.75 7.46
N ALA A 125 7.09 -9.92 6.16
CA ALA A 125 6.17 -10.94 5.61
C ALA A 125 6.67 -12.39 5.69
N LYS A 126 7.93 -12.63 6.10
CA LYS A 126 8.53 -13.97 6.22
C LYS A 126 8.08 -14.69 7.48
#